data_AF-A0A075A7D7-F1
#
_entry.id   AF-A0A075A7D7-F1
#
_cell.length_a   1.000
_cell.length_b   1.000
_cell.length_c   1.000
_cell.angle_alpha   90.00
_cell.angle_beta   90.00
_cell.angle_gamma   90.00
#
_symmetry.space_group_name_H-M   'P 1'
#
loop_
_entity.id
_entity.type
_entity.pdbx_description
1 polymer ?
#
loop_
_entity_poly.entity_id
_entity_poly.type
_entity_poly.pdbx_seq_one_letter_code
_entity_poly.pdbx_strand_id
1 'polypeptide(L)'
;NSKNFALESFGETSRCIDHHPTEPWTLETANGTRKLNYGASCHLHECHPSKGLLFKIGDSWTVCPVEGGYVTTQVDSNLGILKGKFYCPACNILCEEDLCEAVKSGDVYVSPVTVVVTTTTAAPSTTTVLVTPEEIMPSNASAAAIVGTPGKVKPETSSGDSAKIVPDTDSITESNQ
;
A
#
# COMPACT_ATOMS: atom_id res chain seq x y z
N ASN A 1 30.37 -20.75 -7.54
CA ASN A 1 29.01 -20.64 -6.96
C ASN A 1 28.50 -19.22 -7.04
N SER A 2 27.41 -19.01 -7.78
CA SER A 2 26.63 -17.77 -7.70
C SER A 2 25.82 -17.81 -6.40
N LYS A 3 26.03 -16.86 -5.50
CA LYS A 3 25.24 -16.73 -4.26
C LYS A 3 24.09 -15.75 -4.52
N ASN A 4 22.90 -16.06 -4.00
CA ASN A 4 21.73 -15.20 -4.07
C ASN A 4 21.82 -14.06 -3.04
N PHE A 5 22.63 -13.03 -3.34
CA PHE A 5 22.88 -11.92 -2.42
C PHE A 5 21.69 -10.97 -2.25
N ALA A 6 20.80 -10.89 -3.24
CA ALA A 6 19.60 -10.04 -3.16
C ALA A 6 18.40 -10.77 -2.53
N LEU A 7 18.59 -12.01 -2.06
CA LEU A 7 17.54 -12.84 -1.46
C LEU A 7 16.33 -13.04 -2.37
N GLU A 8 16.58 -13.15 -3.68
CA GLU A 8 15.55 -13.30 -4.70
C GLU A 8 14.78 -14.61 -4.54
N SER A 9 13.50 -14.58 -4.91
CA SER A 9 12.62 -15.73 -4.97
C SER A 9 11.82 -15.70 -6.27
N PHE A 10 11.67 -16.86 -6.90
CA PHE A 10 11.00 -17.01 -8.19
C PHE A 10 9.80 -17.95 -8.06
N GLY A 11 8.71 -17.63 -8.73
CA GLY A 11 7.46 -18.39 -8.69
C GLY A 11 6.30 -17.63 -9.34
N GLU A 12 5.11 -18.23 -9.31
CA GLU A 12 3.90 -17.64 -9.89
C GLU A 12 3.57 -16.26 -9.29
N THR A 13 3.75 -16.11 -7.98
CA THR A 13 3.57 -14.85 -7.26
C THR A 13 4.86 -14.03 -7.16
N SER A 14 5.87 -14.29 -8.00
CA SER A 14 7.07 -13.44 -8.01
C SER A 14 6.89 -12.20 -8.89
N ARG A 15 7.35 -11.06 -8.38
CA ARG A 15 7.42 -9.79 -9.11
C ARG A 15 8.77 -9.13 -8.86
N CYS A 16 9.32 -8.51 -9.90
CA CYS A 16 10.58 -7.80 -9.80
C CYS A 16 10.31 -6.35 -9.41
N ILE A 17 11.04 -5.90 -8.40
CA ILE A 17 10.92 -4.56 -7.81
C ILE A 17 12.19 -3.77 -8.12
N ASP A 18 12.00 -2.54 -8.57
CA ASP A 18 13.10 -1.64 -8.89
C ASP A 18 13.76 -1.14 -7.62
N HIS A 19 15.09 -1.10 -7.61
CA HIS A 19 15.84 -0.52 -6.49
C HIS A 19 15.92 0.99 -6.63
N HIS A 20 16.01 1.68 -5.49
CA HIS A 20 16.23 3.11 -5.50
C HIS A 20 17.60 3.44 -6.13
N PRO A 21 17.69 4.43 -7.04
CA PRO A 21 18.94 4.73 -7.76
C PRO A 21 20.12 5.09 -6.85
N THR A 22 19.85 5.78 -5.72
CA THR A 22 20.89 6.22 -4.78
C THR A 22 20.96 5.36 -3.51
N GLU A 23 19.95 4.54 -3.25
CA GLU A 23 19.86 3.68 -2.06
C GLU A 23 19.57 2.21 -2.44
N PRO A 24 20.37 1.60 -3.34
CA PRO A 24 20.14 0.23 -3.75
C PRO A 24 20.53 -0.74 -2.63
N TRP A 25 20.34 -2.02 -2.88
CA TRP A 25 20.74 -3.07 -1.95
C TRP A 25 22.20 -2.98 -1.51
N THR A 26 22.40 -3.07 -0.21
CA THR A 26 23.69 -3.27 0.45
C THR A 26 23.58 -4.50 1.34
N LEU A 27 24.63 -5.33 1.32
CA LEU A 27 24.76 -6.49 2.19
C LEU A 27 25.87 -6.21 3.21
N GLU A 28 25.48 -6.07 4.46
CA GLU A 28 26.40 -5.93 5.59
C GLU A 28 26.78 -7.31 6.12
N THR A 29 28.07 -7.59 6.18
CA THR A 29 28.63 -8.86 6.67
C THR A 29 29.70 -8.59 7.72
N ALA A 30 30.15 -9.64 8.41
CA ALA A 30 31.31 -9.53 9.31
C ALA A 30 32.59 -9.02 8.60
N ASN A 31 32.69 -9.20 7.28
CA ASN A 31 33.84 -8.78 6.47
C ASN A 31 33.65 -7.40 5.84
N GLY A 32 32.60 -6.67 6.23
CA GLY A 32 32.26 -5.34 5.72
C GLY A 32 31.00 -5.32 4.86
N THR A 33 30.76 -4.15 4.26
CA THR A 33 29.54 -3.85 3.50
C THR A 33 29.80 -3.93 1.99
N ARG A 34 28.90 -4.61 1.28
CA ARG A 34 28.94 -4.73 -0.17
C ARG A 34 27.70 -4.09 -0.79
N LYS A 35 27.88 -3.11 -1.67
CA LYS A 35 26.80 -2.61 -2.55
C LYS A 35 26.49 -3.65 -3.63
N LEU A 36 25.22 -3.97 -3.83
CA LEU A 36 24.73 -4.82 -4.91
C LEU A 36 24.27 -3.90 -6.05
N ASN A 37 24.97 -3.93 -7.18
CA ASN A 37 24.68 -3.07 -8.34
C ASN A 37 23.55 -3.65 -9.22
N TYR A 38 22.50 -4.17 -8.60
CA TYR A 38 21.32 -4.65 -9.30
C TYR A 38 20.35 -3.48 -9.53
N GLY A 39 19.75 -3.39 -10.72
CA GLY A 39 18.68 -2.41 -10.99
C GLY A 39 17.35 -2.81 -10.38
N ALA A 40 17.08 -4.11 -10.30
CA ALA A 40 15.89 -4.71 -9.72
C ALA A 40 16.20 -6.09 -9.14
N SER A 41 15.31 -6.62 -8.32
CA SER A 41 15.35 -8.01 -7.83
C SER A 41 13.95 -8.60 -7.72
N CYS A 42 13.82 -9.91 -7.90
CA CYS A 42 12.50 -10.58 -7.94
C CYS A 42 12.16 -11.28 -6.64
N HIS A 43 10.95 -11.03 -6.14
CA HIS A 43 10.49 -11.45 -4.81
C HIS A 43 9.05 -11.90 -4.86
N LEU A 44 8.66 -12.78 -3.92
CA LEU A 44 7.26 -13.19 -3.79
C LEU A 44 6.44 -12.02 -3.26
N HIS A 45 5.18 -11.93 -3.71
CA HIS A 45 4.20 -11.01 -3.14
C HIS A 45 2.98 -11.75 -2.60
N GLU A 46 2.26 -11.09 -1.69
CA GLU A 46 0.99 -11.53 -1.13
C GLU A 46 0.05 -10.32 -0.97
N CYS A 47 -1.25 -10.56 -1.16
CA CYS A 47 -2.31 -9.60 -0.88
C CYS A 47 -2.96 -9.96 0.47
N HIS A 48 -2.66 -9.16 1.49
CA HIS A 48 -3.10 -9.39 2.86
C HIS A 48 -4.37 -8.57 3.19
N PRO A 49 -5.43 -9.19 3.76
CA PRO A 49 -6.73 -8.54 3.95
C PRO A 49 -6.74 -7.22 4.73
N SER A 50 -5.79 -7.02 5.64
CA SER A 50 -5.70 -5.81 6.47
C SER A 50 -4.46 -4.95 6.22
N LYS A 51 -3.59 -5.34 5.28
CA LYS A 51 -2.31 -4.67 5.04
C LYS A 51 -2.07 -4.34 3.56
N GLY A 52 -2.88 -4.88 2.65
CA GLY A 52 -2.71 -4.65 1.23
C GLY A 52 -1.59 -5.50 0.66
N LEU A 53 -0.74 -4.90 -0.16
CA LEU A 53 0.35 -5.58 -0.84
C LEU A 53 1.57 -5.76 0.08
N LEU A 54 2.07 -6.99 0.18
CA LEU A 54 3.32 -7.32 0.87
C LEU A 54 4.30 -7.98 -0.09
N PHE A 55 5.60 -7.72 0.09
CA PHE A 55 6.69 -8.45 -0.56
C PHE A 55 7.49 -9.24 0.45
N LYS A 56 7.86 -10.48 0.09
CA LYS A 56 8.75 -11.33 0.88
C LYS A 56 10.19 -11.14 0.40
N ILE A 57 10.99 -10.45 1.20
CA ILE A 57 12.42 -10.26 0.97
C ILE A 57 13.15 -11.19 1.94
N GLY A 58 13.80 -12.25 1.42
CA GLY A 58 14.31 -13.33 2.27
C GLY A 58 13.19 -13.99 3.08
N ASP A 59 13.31 -13.98 4.40
CA ASP A 59 12.28 -14.50 5.31
C ASP A 59 11.38 -13.41 5.94
N SER A 60 11.56 -12.15 5.53
CA SER A 60 10.82 -11.01 6.08
C SER A 60 9.77 -10.49 5.10
N TRP A 61 8.59 -10.18 5.63
CA TRP A 61 7.52 -9.53 4.86
C TRP A 61 7.56 -8.02 5.04
N THR A 62 7.69 -7.29 3.94
CA THR A 62 7.63 -5.82 3.91
C THR A 62 6.28 -5.37 3.38
N VAL A 63 5.59 -4.49 4.11
CA VAL A 63 4.31 -3.91 3.71
C VAL A 63 4.54 -2.75 2.74
N CYS A 64 3.84 -2.75 1.61
CA CYS A 64 3.86 -1.65 0.67
C CYS A 64 2.81 -0.58 1.02
N PRO A 65 3.10 0.71 0.82
CA PRO A 65 2.09 1.77 0.84
C PRO A 65 1.00 1.49 -0.18
N VAL A 66 -0.25 1.79 0.16
CA VAL A 66 -1.38 1.45 -0.73
C VAL A 66 -1.30 2.20 -2.06
N GLU A 67 -0.86 3.45 -2.05
CA GLU A 67 -0.63 4.28 -3.25
C GLU A 67 0.68 3.95 -3.99
N GLY A 68 1.47 3.00 -3.48
CA GLY A 68 2.80 2.69 -3.99
C GLY A 68 3.86 3.70 -3.56
N GLY A 69 5.08 3.51 -4.07
CA GLY A 69 6.22 4.35 -3.75
C GLY A 69 7.38 3.58 -3.13
N TYR A 70 8.42 4.32 -2.76
CA TYR A 70 9.65 3.70 -2.25
C TYR A 70 9.56 3.33 -0.77
N VAL A 71 9.99 2.12 -0.44
CA VAL A 71 10.03 1.58 0.92
C VAL A 71 11.46 1.20 1.29
N THR A 72 11.87 1.60 2.49
CA THR A 72 13.14 1.16 3.07
C THR A 72 12.94 -0.18 3.78
N THR A 73 13.84 -1.13 3.53
CA THR A 73 13.81 -2.44 4.19
C THR A 73 15.19 -2.81 4.74
N GLN A 74 15.16 -3.64 5.78
CA GLN A 74 16.32 -4.27 6.38
C GLN A 74 15.93 -5.70 6.75
N VAL A 75 16.69 -6.67 6.25
CA VAL A 75 16.41 -8.10 6.40
C VAL A 75 17.67 -8.82 6.86
N ASP A 76 17.55 -9.53 7.99
CA ASP A 76 18.59 -10.43 8.45
C ASP A 76 18.53 -11.77 7.69
N SER A 77 19.69 -12.27 7.27
CA SER A 77 19.83 -13.54 6.59
C SER A 77 21.10 -14.27 7.02
N ASN A 78 21.25 -15.53 6.61
CA ASN A 78 22.49 -16.28 6.80
C ASN A 78 23.69 -15.70 6.03
N LEU A 79 23.47 -14.78 5.08
CA LEU A 79 24.52 -14.09 4.34
C LEU A 79 24.97 -12.78 5.00
N GLY A 80 24.21 -12.28 5.98
CA GLY A 80 24.36 -10.93 6.55
C GLY A 80 23.05 -10.15 6.53
N ILE A 81 23.14 -8.85 6.73
CA ILE A 81 21.98 -7.94 6.77
C ILE A 81 21.84 -7.26 5.41
N LEU A 82 20.75 -7.55 4.69
CA LEU A 82 20.42 -6.88 3.44
C LEU A 82 19.62 -5.61 3.76
N LYS A 83 20.04 -4.46 3.25
CA LYS A 83 19.38 -3.16 3.46
C LYS A 83 19.25 -2.38 2.16
N GLY A 84 18.29 -1.47 2.12
CA GLY A 84 18.20 -0.41 1.11
C GLY A 84 16.76 -0.03 0.86
N LYS A 85 16.48 0.49 -0.35
CA LYS A 85 15.15 0.97 -0.71
C LYS A 85 14.72 0.41 -2.06
N PHE A 86 13.44 0.05 -2.18
CA PHE A 86 12.85 -0.46 -3.42
C PHE A 86 11.49 0.18 -3.68
N TYR A 87 11.07 0.17 -4.94
CA TYR A 87 9.78 0.69 -5.36
C TYR A 87 8.69 -0.37 -5.21
N CYS A 88 7.70 -0.10 -4.37
CA CYS A 88 6.44 -0.82 -4.36
C CYS A 88 5.51 -0.24 -5.44
N PRO A 89 4.89 -1.09 -6.27
CA PRO A 89 3.74 -0.65 -7.06
C PRO A 89 2.56 -0.32 -6.14
N ALA A 90 1.57 0.42 -6.66
CA ALA A 90 0.30 0.61 -5.96
C ALA A 90 -0.39 -0.74 -5.72
N CYS A 91 -1.14 -0.84 -4.62
CA CYS A 91 -1.75 -2.10 -4.17
C CYS A 91 -2.63 -2.75 -5.26
N ASN A 92 -3.46 -1.95 -5.93
CA ASN A 92 -4.40 -2.42 -6.96
C ASN A 92 -3.73 -2.89 -8.26
N ILE A 93 -2.40 -2.75 -8.39
CA ILE A 93 -1.65 -3.32 -9.51
C ILE A 93 -1.51 -4.84 -9.36
N LEU A 94 -1.47 -5.34 -8.12
CA LEU A 94 -1.25 -6.76 -7.82
C LEU A 94 -2.38 -7.39 -6.99
N CYS A 95 -3.21 -6.58 -6.34
CA CYS A 95 -4.29 -7.03 -5.47
C CYS A 95 -5.66 -6.54 -5.97
N GLU A 96 -6.73 -7.11 -5.42
CA GLU A 96 -8.10 -6.68 -5.69
C GLU A 96 -8.34 -5.24 -5.22
N GLU A 97 -9.07 -4.45 -6.01
CA GLU A 97 -9.36 -3.04 -5.71
C GLU A 97 -10.11 -2.89 -4.39
N ASP A 98 -11.16 -3.70 -4.16
CA ASP A 98 -11.93 -3.70 -2.92
C ASP A 98 -11.08 -4.00 -1.69
N LEU A 99 -10.07 -4.88 -1.83
CA LEU A 99 -9.11 -5.14 -0.76
C LEU A 99 -8.27 -3.90 -0.47
N CYS A 100 -7.75 -3.27 -1.52
CA CYS A 100 -6.90 -2.09 -1.37
C CYS A 100 -7.69 -0.92 -0.77
N GLU A 101 -8.94 -0.69 -1.18
CA GLU A 101 -9.80 0.36 -0.63
C GLU A 101 -10.14 0.10 0.85
N ALA A 102 -10.45 -1.14 1.23
CA ALA A 102 -10.63 -1.50 2.65
C ALA A 102 -9.37 -1.19 3.47
N VAL A 103 -8.18 -1.48 2.94
CA VAL A 103 -6.91 -1.18 3.64
C VAL A 103 -6.69 0.33 3.74
N LYS A 104 -7.07 1.13 2.74
CA LYS A 104 -6.99 2.61 2.81
C LYS A 104 -7.91 3.17 3.89
N SER A 105 -9.11 2.62 4.06
CA SER A 105 -10.07 3.03 5.10
C SER A 105 -9.72 2.51 6.50
N GLY A 106 -8.75 1.57 6.60
CA GLY A 106 -8.38 0.93 7.86
C GLY A 106 -9.27 -0.27 8.23
N ASP A 107 -10.07 -0.74 7.28
CA ASP A 107 -10.93 -1.91 7.40
C ASP A 107 -10.20 -3.21 7.06
N VAL A 108 -10.85 -4.34 7.33
CA VAL A 108 -10.37 -5.67 6.94
C VAL A 108 -11.19 -6.16 5.76
N TYR A 109 -10.52 -6.47 4.65
CA TYR A 109 -11.17 -7.05 3.49
C TYR A 109 -11.72 -8.45 3.79
N VAL A 110 -12.95 -8.71 3.37
CA VAL A 110 -13.57 -10.04 3.42
C VAL A 110 -13.99 -10.40 2.00
N SER A 111 -13.36 -11.43 1.44
CA SER A 111 -13.69 -11.88 0.07
C SER A 111 -15.16 -12.29 -0.02
N PRO A 112 -15.89 -11.89 -1.08
CA PRO A 112 -17.26 -12.29 -1.27
C PRO A 112 -17.34 -13.81 -1.44
N VAL A 113 -18.08 -14.48 -0.56
CA VAL A 113 -18.34 -15.91 -0.70
C VAL A 113 -19.29 -16.12 -1.88
N THR A 114 -18.79 -16.68 -2.99
CA THR A 114 -19.65 -17.18 -4.06
C THR A 114 -20.41 -18.42 -3.60
N VAL A 115 -21.67 -18.25 -3.24
CA VAL A 115 -22.59 -19.37 -2.99
C VAL A 115 -23.08 -19.89 -4.33
N VAL A 116 -22.56 -21.04 -4.75
CA VAL A 116 -23.09 -21.75 -5.93
C VAL A 116 -24.40 -22.44 -5.52
N VAL A 117 -25.54 -21.82 -5.85
CA VAL A 117 -26.85 -22.44 -5.64
C VAL A 117 -27.11 -23.45 -6.77
N THR A 118 -26.83 -24.72 -6.52
CA THR A 118 -27.28 -25.81 -7.38
C THR A 118 -28.76 -26.10 -7.13
N THR A 119 -29.63 -25.55 -7.98
CA THR A 119 -31.03 -25.95 -8.02
C THR A 119 -31.17 -27.24 -8.84
N THR A 120 -31.33 -28.37 -8.16
CA THR A 120 -31.72 -29.62 -8.80
C THR A 120 -33.21 -29.56 -9.14
N THR A 121 -33.52 -29.05 -10.32
CA THR A 121 -34.83 -29.21 -10.95
C THR A 121 -34.69 -30.26 -12.05
N ALA A 122 -35.75 -31.02 -12.33
CA ALA A 122 -35.75 -32.18 -13.25
C ALA A 122 -35.39 -31.86 -14.73
N ALA A 123 -34.96 -30.64 -15.03
CA ALA A 123 -34.39 -30.22 -16.29
C ALA A 123 -33.14 -29.36 -16.01
N PRO A 124 -31.97 -29.67 -16.62
CA PRO A 124 -30.75 -28.91 -16.37
C PRO A 124 -30.86 -27.52 -17.02
N SER A 125 -30.84 -26.48 -16.20
CA SER A 125 -30.61 -25.09 -16.63
C SER A 125 -29.70 -24.43 -15.60
N THR A 126 -28.52 -24.01 -16.04
CA THR A 126 -27.52 -23.35 -15.19
C THR A 126 -27.82 -21.86 -15.18
N THR A 127 -28.31 -21.35 -14.05
CA THR A 127 -28.50 -19.90 -13.84
C THR A 127 -27.49 -19.41 -12.83
N THR A 128 -26.57 -18.57 -13.26
CA THR A 128 -25.63 -17.86 -12.38
C THR A 128 -26.34 -16.66 -11.77
N VAL A 129 -26.50 -16.63 -10.46
CA VAL A 129 -27.03 -15.46 -9.73
C VAL A 129 -25.86 -14.79 -9.00
N LEU A 130 -25.49 -13.59 -9.45
CA LEU A 130 -24.66 -12.70 -8.63
C LEU A 130 -25.54 -12.12 -7.53
N VAL A 131 -25.15 -12.32 -6.28
CA VAL A 131 -25.75 -11.63 -5.13
C VAL A 131 -24.75 -10.60 -4.65
N THR A 132 -25.05 -9.32 -4.86
CA THR A 132 -24.36 -8.20 -4.21
C THR A 132 -24.91 -8.03 -2.79
N PRO A 133 -24.06 -7.80 -1.78
CA PRO A 133 -24.53 -7.53 -0.42
C PRO A 133 -25.00 -6.08 -0.31
N GLU A 134 -26.28 -5.83 -0.57
CA GLU A 134 -26.99 -4.66 -0.03
C GLU A 134 -28.08 -5.13 0.95
N GLU A 135 -28.32 -4.29 1.95
CA GLU A 135 -29.29 -4.42 3.06
C GLU A 135 -28.80 -5.07 4.37
N ILE A 136 -27.88 -4.38 5.04
CA ILE A 136 -27.97 -4.25 6.50
C ILE A 136 -28.84 -3.03 6.79
N MET A 137 -30.11 -3.25 7.12
CA MET A 137 -31.00 -2.20 7.64
C MET A 137 -30.55 -1.72 9.02
N PRO A 138 -30.51 -0.40 9.29
CA PRO A 138 -30.52 0.11 10.65
C PRO A 138 -31.96 0.25 11.15
N SER A 139 -32.34 -0.62 12.08
CA SER A 139 -33.46 -0.35 12.99
C SER A 139 -32.99 0.64 14.06
N ASN A 140 -33.51 1.86 14.04
CA ASN A 140 -33.86 2.54 15.28
C ASN A 140 -34.91 3.63 15.04
N ALA A 141 -36.01 3.47 15.78
CA ALA A 141 -37.12 4.39 15.84
C ALA A 141 -36.68 5.75 16.39
N SER A 142 -37.20 6.82 15.82
CA SER A 142 -37.27 8.12 16.49
C SER A 142 -38.67 8.69 16.27
N ALA A 143 -39.40 8.83 17.38
CA ALA A 143 -40.66 9.54 17.45
C ALA A 143 -40.41 11.05 17.57
N ALA A 144 -41.27 11.82 16.92
CA ALA A 144 -41.19 13.25 16.69
C ALA A 144 -41.38 14.14 17.94
N ALA A 145 -40.78 15.34 17.93
CA ALA A 145 -41.34 16.55 18.53
C ALA A 145 -40.78 17.86 17.90
N ILE A 146 -41.58 18.44 16.99
CA ILE A 146 -41.98 19.85 16.80
C ILE A 146 -41.16 21.06 17.34
N VAL A 147 -40.73 21.90 16.37
CA VAL A 147 -40.96 23.38 16.19
C VAL A 147 -40.29 24.43 17.11
N GLY A 148 -39.55 25.36 16.48
CA GLY A 148 -39.36 26.76 16.92
C GLY A 148 -38.11 27.48 16.38
N THR A 149 -38.24 28.35 15.36
CA THR A 149 -37.24 29.34 14.85
C THR A 149 -37.47 30.73 15.50
N PRO A 150 -36.80 31.85 15.13
CA PRO A 150 -35.38 32.18 14.82
C PRO A 150 -34.85 33.43 15.60
N GLY A 151 -33.54 33.76 15.53
CA GLY A 151 -33.08 35.15 15.72
C GLY A 151 -31.58 35.41 15.98
N LYS A 152 -30.90 36.01 14.98
CA LYS A 152 -29.91 37.13 15.00
C LYS A 152 -29.07 37.35 16.29
N VAL A 153 -27.75 37.56 16.25
CA VAL A 153 -27.04 38.80 15.87
C VAL A 153 -25.51 38.56 15.79
N LYS A 154 -24.84 39.20 14.81
CA LYS A 154 -23.37 39.45 14.66
C LYS A 154 -23.01 40.81 15.31
N PRO A 155 -21.85 41.02 15.95
CA PRO A 155 -20.71 41.78 15.37
C PRO A 155 -19.32 41.18 15.69
N GLU A 156 -18.37 41.13 14.73
CA GLU A 156 -17.19 42.02 14.56
C GLU A 156 -16.24 42.02 15.79
N THR A 157 -14.91 41.88 15.71
CA THR A 157 -13.93 42.61 14.87
C THR A 157 -12.50 42.06 15.09
N SER A 158 -11.62 42.30 14.11
CA SER A 158 -10.15 42.53 14.23
C SER A 158 -9.26 41.29 14.44
N SER A 159 -8.01 41.21 13.98
CA SER A 159 -7.10 42.02 13.14
C SER A 159 -5.77 41.26 13.22
N GLY A 160 -5.00 41.15 12.13
CA GLY A 160 -3.58 40.74 12.24
C GLY A 160 -2.96 40.16 10.99
N ASP A 161 -2.64 41.03 10.03
CA ASP A 161 -1.71 40.78 8.92
C ASP A 161 -0.26 40.72 9.42
N SER A 162 0.54 39.79 8.89
CA SER A 162 1.89 40.06 8.33
C SER A 162 2.61 38.75 7.99
N ALA A 163 2.62 38.38 6.71
CA ALA A 163 3.65 37.51 6.14
C ALA A 163 4.37 38.30 5.03
N LYS A 164 5.64 38.63 5.28
CA LYS A 164 6.55 39.26 4.32
C LYS A 164 7.54 38.18 3.87
N ILE A 165 7.47 37.79 2.61
CA ILE A 165 8.43 36.89 1.94
C ILE A 165 9.07 37.68 0.79
N VAL A 166 10.29 37.25 0.41
CA VAL A 166 11.16 37.62 -0.74
C VAL A 166 12.32 38.55 -0.28
N PRO A 167 13.61 38.24 -0.61
CA PRO A 167 14.04 37.95 -1.98
C PRO A 167 14.94 36.74 -2.29
N ASP A 168 14.81 36.34 -3.56
CA ASP A 168 15.78 35.70 -4.45
C ASP A 168 17.23 36.15 -4.23
N THR A 169 18.20 35.24 -4.39
CA THR A 169 19.11 35.26 -5.57
C THR A 169 20.05 34.04 -5.60
N ASP A 170 20.38 33.69 -6.84
CA ASP A 170 21.27 32.65 -7.36
C ASP A 170 22.65 32.51 -6.70
N SER A 171 23.21 31.30 -6.75
CA SER A 171 24.58 31.08 -7.26
C SER A 171 24.86 29.62 -7.59
N ILE A 172 25.00 29.38 -8.89
CA ILE A 172 25.65 28.24 -9.50
C ILE A 172 27.16 28.40 -9.28
N THR A 173 27.87 27.35 -8.89
CA THR A 173 29.31 27.26 -9.17
C THR A 173 29.66 25.81 -9.49
N GLU A 174 29.87 25.56 -10.78
CA GLU A 174 30.63 24.41 -11.26
C GLU A 174 32.05 24.46 -10.70
N SER A 175 32.59 23.32 -10.30
CA SER A 175 34.03 23.15 -10.18
C SER A 175 34.42 21.80 -10.76
N ASN A 176 35.03 21.89 -11.94
CA ASN A 176 35.78 20.83 -12.59
C ASN A 176 36.97 20.43 -11.71
N GLN A 177 37.05 19.13 -11.39
CA GLN A 177 38.31 18.39 -11.35
C GLN A 177 38.05 16.89 -11.47
#